data_AF-J7SC26-F1
#
_entry.id   AF-J7SC26-F1
#
_cell.length_a   1.000
_cell.length_b   1.000
_cell.length_c   1.000
_cell.angle_alpha   90.00
_cell.angle_beta   90.00
_cell.angle_gamma   90.00
#
_symmetry.space_group_name_H-M   'P 1'
#
loop_
_entity.id
_entity.type
_entity.pdbx_description
1 polymer ?
#
loop_
_entity_poly.entity_id
_entity_poly.type
_entity_poly.pdbx_seq_one_letter_code
_entity_poly.pdbx_strand_id
1 'polypeptide(L)'
;MNALFLLCVLFSLGELGYSWQYPRNADQTLWAFRSCQREGKNPDLVKKWMNWELPNNRETHCYVKCILTHLGSYDDKYGSIKIDKVKIQYSSRGLHIPVGLRKLAEPTNGFCKDVYDKTIDFFKSQKTNLQKAYYGTKEDSNKWYSENPNTKPKGMKISVFCKEKNREGGKEGTCKHA
;
A
#
# COMPACT_ATOMS: atom_id res chain seq x y z
N MET A 1 4.00 23.14 -34.65
CA MET A 1 3.13 22.08 -34.11
C MET A 1 4.02 21.08 -33.36
N ASN A 2 4.85 21.50 -32.41
CA ASN A 2 4.63 22.08 -31.07
C ASN A 2 5.09 21.03 -30.06
N ALA A 3 6.42 20.92 -29.91
CA ALA A 3 7.06 20.17 -28.82
C ALA A 3 6.49 20.53 -27.43
N LEU A 4 5.92 21.73 -27.30
CA LEU A 4 5.15 22.19 -26.14
C LEU A 4 3.92 21.31 -25.82
N PHE A 5 3.19 20.82 -26.84
CA PHE A 5 2.05 19.93 -26.64
C PHE A 5 2.49 18.54 -26.17
N LEU A 6 3.63 18.04 -26.66
CA LEU A 6 4.20 16.76 -26.23
C LEU A 6 4.64 16.80 -24.76
N LEU A 7 5.22 17.93 -24.32
CA LEU A 7 5.62 18.18 -22.93
C LEU A 7 4.41 18.26 -21.97
N CYS A 8 3.31 18.89 -22.38
CA CYS A 8 2.10 18.98 -21.56
C CYS A 8 1.41 17.61 -21.38
N VAL A 9 1.46 16.72 -22.38
CA VAL A 9 0.93 15.34 -22.27
C VAL A 9 1.80 14.47 -21.35
N LEU A 10 3.12 14.71 -21.31
CA LEU A 10 4.03 13.99 -20.40
C LEU A 10 3.83 14.40 -18.93
N PHE A 11 3.46 15.65 -18.66
CA PHE A 11 3.18 16.12 -17.29
C PHE A 11 1.81 15.66 -16.76
N SER A 12 0.78 15.54 -17.61
CA SER A 12 -0.53 15.02 -17.20
C SER A 12 -0.55 13.51 -16.95
N LEU A 13 0.41 12.76 -17.51
CA LEU A 13 0.64 11.35 -17.16
C LEU A 13 1.46 11.16 -15.87
N GLY A 14 2.03 12.24 -15.33
CA GLY A 14 2.75 12.23 -14.04
C GLY A 14 1.84 12.00 -12.82
N GLU A 15 0.51 12.08 -12.99
CA GLU A 15 -0.44 11.97 -11.88
C GLU A 15 -0.66 10.53 -11.37
N LEU A 16 -0.23 9.50 -12.11
CA LEU A 16 -0.08 8.15 -11.53
C LEU A 16 0.93 8.13 -10.37
N GLY A 17 1.79 9.15 -10.27
CA GLY A 17 2.74 9.34 -9.17
C GLY A 17 2.10 9.78 -7.85
N TYR A 18 0.91 10.39 -7.84
CA TYR A 18 0.29 10.86 -6.59
C TYR A 18 -0.17 9.70 -5.69
N SER A 19 -0.57 8.57 -6.27
CA SER A 19 -0.99 7.39 -5.50
C SER A 19 0.17 6.72 -4.77
N TRP A 20 1.42 6.91 -5.21
CA TRP A 20 2.63 6.26 -4.69
C TRP A 20 3.55 7.24 -3.94
N GLN A 21 2.98 8.06 -3.07
CA GLN A 21 3.76 8.82 -2.07
C GLN A 21 4.30 7.88 -0.98
N TYR A 22 5.52 8.15 -0.51
CA TYR A 22 6.16 7.43 0.60
C TYR A 22 6.57 8.40 1.71
N PRO A 23 6.49 7.99 2.99
CA PRO A 23 5.97 6.71 3.46
C PRO A 23 4.45 6.57 3.21
N ARG A 24 3.96 5.33 3.18
CA ARG A 24 2.53 5.03 3.12
C ARG A 24 1.87 5.42 4.43
N ASN A 25 0.78 6.17 4.34
CA ASN A 25 0.00 6.58 5.51
C ASN A 25 -1.05 5.52 5.91
N ALA A 26 -1.72 5.68 7.05
CA ALA A 26 -2.63 4.64 7.55
C ALA A 26 -3.87 4.40 6.68
N ASP A 27 -4.34 5.39 5.92
CA ASP A 27 -5.46 5.22 4.99
C ASP A 27 -5.03 4.45 3.73
N GLN A 28 -3.86 4.77 3.18
CA GLN A 28 -3.27 4.06 2.06
C GLN A 28 -2.94 2.60 2.40
N THR A 29 -2.42 2.32 3.61
CA THR A 29 -2.15 0.94 4.03
C THR A 29 -3.45 0.17 4.28
N LEU A 30 -4.43 0.80 4.93
CA LEU A 30 -5.75 0.19 5.12
C LEU A 30 -6.43 -0.11 3.79
N TRP A 31 -6.36 0.81 2.82
CA TRP A 31 -6.88 0.59 1.47
C TRP A 31 -6.19 -0.61 0.82
N ALA A 32 -4.86 -0.71 0.85
CA ALA A 32 -4.13 -1.83 0.28
C ALA A 32 -4.58 -3.17 0.88
N PHE A 33 -4.66 -3.27 2.22
CA PHE A 33 -5.12 -4.48 2.89
C PHE A 33 -6.57 -4.84 2.55
N ARG A 34 -7.49 -3.85 2.56
CA ARG A 34 -8.91 -4.08 2.33
C ARG A 34 -9.22 -4.40 0.86
N SER A 35 -8.55 -3.77 -0.09
CA SER A 35 -8.70 -4.08 -1.52
C SER A 35 -8.28 -5.53 -1.79
N CYS A 36 -7.10 -5.96 -1.32
CA CYS A 36 -6.65 -7.34 -1.51
C CYS A 36 -7.50 -8.37 -0.77
N GLN A 37 -8.04 -8.03 0.41
CA GLN A 37 -8.96 -8.92 1.13
C GLN A 37 -10.29 -9.10 0.40
N ARG A 38 -10.79 -8.06 -0.29
CA ARG A 38 -12.04 -8.12 -1.08
C ARG A 38 -11.92 -9.03 -2.30
N GLU A 39 -10.72 -9.18 -2.84
CA GLU A 39 -10.44 -10.13 -3.94
C GLU A 39 -10.36 -11.59 -3.45
N GLY A 40 -10.23 -11.80 -2.14
CA GLY A 40 -10.26 -13.12 -1.51
C GLY A 40 -11.60 -13.81 -1.72
N LYS A 41 -11.57 -15.03 -2.24
CA LYS A 41 -12.74 -15.86 -2.51
C LYS A 41 -13.11 -16.73 -1.31
N ASN A 42 -12.14 -17.09 -0.48
CA ASN A 42 -12.36 -17.91 0.71
C ASN A 42 -12.46 -17.04 1.98
N PRO A 43 -13.64 -16.92 2.60
CA PRO A 43 -13.83 -16.11 3.79
C PRO A 43 -12.96 -16.53 4.99
N ASP A 44 -12.64 -17.81 5.13
CA ASP A 44 -11.83 -18.30 6.23
C ASP A 44 -10.35 -17.96 6.06
N LEU A 45 -9.87 -17.88 4.82
CA LEU A 45 -8.54 -17.32 4.54
C LEU A 45 -8.51 -15.83 4.83
N VAL A 46 -9.55 -15.07 4.46
CA VAL A 46 -9.65 -13.63 4.76
C VAL A 46 -9.58 -13.37 6.27
N LYS A 47 -10.27 -14.18 7.10
CA LYS A 47 -10.18 -14.09 8.57
C LYS A 47 -8.75 -14.30 9.07
N LYS A 48 -8.04 -15.31 8.54
CA LYS A 48 -6.63 -15.56 8.88
C LYS A 48 -5.74 -14.37 8.49
N TRP A 49 -5.92 -13.83 7.29
CA TRP A 49 -5.17 -12.67 6.83
C TRP A 49 -5.38 -11.43 7.71
N MET A 50 -6.62 -11.19 8.18
CA MET A 50 -6.92 -10.11 9.13
C MET A 50 -6.18 -10.27 10.47
N ASN A 51 -5.84 -11.50 10.85
CA ASN A 51 -5.04 -11.82 12.04
C ASN A 51 -3.53 -11.91 11.74
N TRP A 52 -3.10 -11.47 10.55
CA TRP A 52 -1.71 -11.54 10.10
C TRP A 52 -1.18 -12.99 10.10
N GLU A 53 -2.05 -13.93 9.74
CA GLU A 53 -1.71 -15.33 9.47
C GLU A 53 -1.73 -15.55 7.96
N LEU A 54 -0.59 -15.97 7.42
CA LEU A 54 -0.41 -16.17 5.98
C LEU A 54 -0.12 -17.66 5.73
N PRO A 55 -1.16 -18.52 5.64
CA PRO A 55 -0.99 -19.94 5.35
C PRO A 55 -0.44 -20.19 3.93
N ASN A 56 0.31 -21.27 3.76
CA ASN A 56 0.93 -21.63 2.47
C ASN A 56 -0.10 -22.25 1.51
N ASN A 57 -0.85 -21.42 0.79
CA ASN A 57 -1.78 -21.83 -0.27
C ASN A 57 -1.85 -20.80 -1.38
N ARG A 58 -2.30 -21.22 -2.57
CA ARG A 58 -2.34 -20.40 -3.80
C ARG A 58 -3.02 -19.04 -3.61
N GLU A 59 -4.14 -19.00 -2.88
CA GLU A 59 -4.90 -17.76 -2.70
C GLU A 59 -4.15 -16.78 -1.79
N THR A 60 -3.57 -17.29 -0.70
CA THR A 60 -2.73 -16.49 0.21
C THR A 60 -1.46 -16.00 -0.47
N HIS A 61 -0.88 -16.79 -1.38
CA HIS A 61 0.27 -16.35 -2.17
C HIS A 61 -0.06 -15.09 -2.98
N CYS A 62 -1.22 -15.09 -3.65
CA CYS A 62 -1.64 -13.94 -4.45
C CYS A 62 -2.09 -12.77 -3.59
N TYR A 63 -2.68 -13.02 -2.42
CA TYR A 63 -2.96 -11.98 -1.43
C TYR A 63 -1.68 -11.24 -0.99
N VAL A 64 -0.60 -11.96 -0.71
CA VAL A 64 0.70 -11.36 -0.35
C VAL A 64 1.25 -10.51 -1.48
N LYS A 65 1.27 -11.02 -2.72
CA LYS A 65 1.69 -10.24 -3.88
C LYS A 65 0.84 -8.97 -4.03
N CYS A 66 -0.48 -9.09 -3.96
CA CYS A 66 -1.41 -7.96 -4.07
C CYS A 66 -1.09 -6.86 -3.05
N ILE A 67 -0.88 -7.23 -1.78
CA ILE A 67 -0.54 -6.25 -0.73
C ILE A 67 0.76 -5.54 -1.07
N LEU A 68 1.81 -6.29 -1.43
CA LEU A 68 3.10 -5.69 -1.73
C LEU A 68 3.01 -4.73 -2.92
N THR A 69 2.24 -5.07 -3.96
CA THR A 69 1.96 -4.18 -5.09
C THR A 69 1.17 -2.94 -4.67
N HIS A 70 0.06 -3.08 -3.93
CA HIS A 70 -0.78 -1.95 -3.51
C HIS A 70 -0.15 -1.03 -2.45
N LEU A 71 0.77 -1.57 -1.63
CA LEU A 71 1.63 -0.76 -0.76
C LEU A 71 2.76 -0.05 -1.53
N GLY A 72 2.87 -0.29 -2.84
CA GLY A 72 3.97 0.20 -3.67
C GLY A 72 5.32 -0.38 -3.27
N SER A 73 5.35 -1.53 -2.60
CA SER A 73 6.56 -2.20 -2.13
C SER A 73 7.07 -3.27 -3.09
N TYR A 74 6.32 -3.58 -4.16
CA TYR A 74 6.72 -4.48 -5.23
C TYR A 74 6.71 -3.76 -6.58
N ASP A 75 7.69 -4.08 -7.42
CA ASP A 75 7.78 -3.62 -8.79
C ASP A 75 7.38 -4.74 -9.75
N ASP A 76 6.18 -4.67 -10.32
CA ASP A 76 5.72 -5.67 -11.29
C ASP A 76 6.54 -5.65 -12.59
N LYS A 77 7.16 -4.52 -12.96
CA LYS A 77 7.99 -4.42 -14.17
C LYS A 77 9.33 -5.13 -13.98
N TYR A 78 9.96 -4.95 -12.82
CA TYR A 78 11.27 -5.55 -12.51
C TYR A 78 11.18 -6.85 -11.69
N GLY A 79 9.97 -7.28 -11.34
CA GLY A 79 9.74 -8.49 -10.57
C GLY A 79 10.35 -8.46 -9.16
N SER A 80 10.54 -7.30 -8.54
CA SER A 80 11.39 -7.17 -7.34
C SER A 80 10.74 -6.35 -6.23
N ILE A 81 11.16 -6.60 -4.99
CA ILE A 81 10.75 -5.80 -3.83
C ILE A 81 11.50 -4.45 -3.89
N LYS A 82 10.76 -3.35 -3.77
CA LYS A 82 11.32 -1.99 -3.71
C LYS A 82 11.93 -1.73 -2.32
N ILE A 83 13.09 -2.33 -2.07
CA ILE A 83 13.77 -2.32 -0.77
C ILE A 83 13.87 -0.92 -0.16
N ASP A 84 14.25 0.08 -0.95
CA ASP A 84 14.40 1.45 -0.44
C ASP A 84 13.08 2.06 0.02
N LYS A 85 11.96 1.67 -0.59
CA LYS A 85 10.63 2.09 -0.16
C LYS A 85 10.23 1.44 1.17
N VAL A 86 10.59 0.17 1.35
CA VAL A 86 10.41 -0.53 2.64
C VAL A 86 11.28 0.12 3.73
N LYS A 87 12.54 0.49 3.43
CA LYS A 87 13.41 1.22 4.36
C LYS A 87 12.83 2.57 4.76
N ILE A 88 12.30 3.35 3.82
CA ILE A 88 11.62 4.62 4.10
C ILE A 88 10.45 4.40 5.04
N GLN A 89 9.63 3.36 4.81
CA GLN A 89 8.50 3.05 5.68
C GLN A 89 8.95 2.77 7.12
N TYR A 90 9.93 1.89 7.30
CA TYR A 90 10.47 1.57 8.63
C TYR A 90 11.00 2.82 9.33
N SER A 91 11.83 3.59 8.63
CA SER A 91 12.48 4.79 9.18
C SER A 91 11.45 5.84 9.60
N SER A 92 10.39 6.05 8.79
CA SER A 92 9.30 7.00 9.12
C SER A 92 8.51 6.65 10.38
N ARG A 93 8.61 5.41 10.84
CA ARG A 93 7.94 4.89 12.05
C ARG A 93 8.93 4.67 13.20
N GLY A 94 10.16 5.17 13.06
CA GLY A 94 11.22 5.04 14.06
C GLY A 94 11.69 3.60 14.27
N LEU A 95 11.56 2.75 13.25
CA LEU A 95 11.94 1.34 13.33
C LEU A 95 13.34 1.10 12.77
N HIS A 96 14.09 0.20 13.40
CA HIS A 96 15.36 -0.26 12.87
C HIS A 96 15.15 -1.05 11.57
N ILE A 97 15.99 -0.79 10.57
CA ILE A 97 15.92 -1.47 9.27
C ILE A 97 16.48 -2.90 9.45
N PRO A 98 15.69 -3.96 9.21
CA PRO A 98 16.17 -5.32 9.45
C PRO A 98 17.26 -5.72 8.44
N VAL A 99 18.35 -6.33 8.90
CA VAL A 99 19.45 -6.80 8.04
C VAL A 99 18.96 -7.77 6.96
N GLY A 100 17.98 -8.61 7.30
CA GLY A 100 17.35 -9.56 6.38
C GLY A 100 16.62 -8.92 5.19
N LEU A 101 16.29 -7.63 5.24
CA LEU A 101 15.59 -6.94 4.15
C LEU A 101 16.41 -6.96 2.85
N ARG A 102 17.74 -6.86 2.93
CA ARG A 102 18.61 -6.89 1.74
C ARG A 102 18.50 -8.21 0.95
N LYS A 103 18.17 -9.31 1.62
CA LYS A 103 18.00 -10.63 0.97
C LYS A 103 16.76 -10.67 0.06
N LEU A 104 15.85 -9.72 0.20
CA LEU A 104 14.65 -9.61 -0.64
C LEU A 104 14.89 -8.81 -1.93
N ALA A 105 16.10 -8.28 -2.15
CA ALA A 105 16.42 -7.40 -3.28
C ALA A 105 16.46 -8.12 -4.64
N GLU A 106 16.76 -9.41 -4.64
CA GLU A 106 16.84 -10.20 -5.86
C GLU A 106 15.48 -10.26 -6.57
N PRO A 107 15.45 -10.33 -7.91
CA PRO A 107 14.20 -10.52 -8.64
C PRO A 107 13.45 -11.80 -8.26
N THR A 108 12.17 -11.80 -8.58
CA THR A 108 11.26 -12.95 -8.62
C THR A 108 10.82 -13.15 -10.08
N ASN A 109 10.23 -14.31 -10.38
CA ASN A 109 9.59 -14.58 -11.65
C ASN A 109 8.21 -13.90 -11.81
N GLY A 110 7.78 -13.09 -10.84
CA GLY A 110 6.51 -12.36 -10.87
C GLY A 110 5.28 -13.16 -10.47
N PHE A 111 5.37 -14.48 -10.33
CA PHE A 111 4.25 -15.31 -9.91
C PHE A 111 4.01 -15.20 -8.40
N CYS A 112 2.73 -15.29 -7.99
CA CYS A 112 2.33 -15.14 -6.59
C CYS A 112 3.13 -16.04 -5.63
N LYS A 113 3.37 -17.30 -6.02
CA LYS A 113 4.10 -18.27 -5.19
C LYS A 113 5.54 -17.85 -4.95
N ASP A 114 6.23 -17.38 -5.98
CA ASP A 114 7.64 -16.97 -5.85
C ASP A 114 7.78 -15.71 -4.97
N VAL A 115 6.88 -14.74 -5.16
CA VAL A 115 6.80 -13.55 -4.29
C VAL A 115 6.51 -13.96 -2.84
N TYR A 116 5.59 -14.90 -2.61
CA TYR A 116 5.29 -15.41 -1.27
C TYR A 116 6.48 -16.13 -0.65
N ASP A 117 7.08 -17.10 -1.34
CA ASP A 117 8.20 -17.90 -0.84
C ASP A 117 9.39 -16.99 -0.49
N LYS A 118 9.67 -15.97 -1.32
CA LYS A 118 10.74 -15.00 -1.06
C LYS A 118 10.49 -14.17 0.19
N THR A 119 9.25 -13.83 0.50
CA THR A 119 8.92 -12.81 1.52
C THR A 119 8.41 -13.37 2.84
N ILE A 120 7.92 -14.61 2.87
CA ILE A 120 7.19 -15.17 4.03
C ILE A 120 8.05 -15.27 5.30
N ASP A 121 9.32 -15.66 5.19
CA ASP A 121 10.19 -15.80 6.36
C ASP A 121 10.58 -14.43 6.93
N PHE A 122 10.78 -13.45 6.05
CA PHE A 122 10.94 -12.06 6.47
C PHE A 122 9.68 -11.55 7.17
N PHE A 123 8.49 -11.82 6.60
CA PHE A 123 7.23 -11.44 7.23
C PHE A 123 7.07 -12.04 8.62
N LYS A 124 7.31 -13.36 8.78
CA LYS A 124 7.20 -14.05 10.07
C LYS A 124 8.17 -13.48 11.10
N SER A 125 9.43 -13.29 10.71
CA SER A 125 10.46 -12.75 11.61
C SER A 125 10.27 -11.28 11.96
N GLN A 126 9.57 -10.51 11.12
CA GLN A 126 9.35 -9.07 11.30
C GLN A 126 7.88 -8.72 11.55
N LYS A 127 7.01 -9.67 11.90
CA LYS A 127 5.54 -9.48 11.98
C LYS A 127 5.15 -8.22 12.77
N THR A 128 5.64 -8.07 13.99
CA THR A 128 5.33 -6.92 14.85
C THR A 128 5.87 -5.60 14.28
N ASN A 129 7.08 -5.62 13.71
CA ASN A 129 7.68 -4.44 13.10
C ASN A 129 6.92 -4.02 11.84
N LEU A 130 6.49 -4.97 11.01
CA LEU A 130 5.65 -4.72 9.83
C LEU A 130 4.28 -4.18 10.21
N GLN A 131 3.66 -4.71 11.26
CA GLN A 131 2.42 -4.16 11.82
C GLN A 131 2.62 -2.69 12.22
N LYS A 132 3.67 -2.36 12.98
CA LYS A 132 3.94 -0.98 13.37
C LYS A 132 4.32 -0.07 12.18
N ALA A 133 5.08 -0.61 11.22
CA ALA A 133 5.53 0.10 10.03
C ALA A 133 4.35 0.53 9.14
N TYR A 134 3.34 -0.34 9.00
CA TYR A 134 2.22 -0.16 8.07
C TYR A 134 0.86 0.07 8.74
N TYR A 135 0.84 0.54 9.99
CA TYR A 135 -0.40 0.82 10.74
C TYR A 135 -1.34 -0.41 10.84
N GLY A 136 -0.74 -1.58 10.97
CA GLY A 136 -1.40 -2.89 11.01
C GLY A 136 -2.15 -3.20 12.30
N THR A 137 -1.98 -2.38 13.35
CA THR A 137 -2.74 -2.48 14.60
C THR A 137 -3.90 -1.48 14.60
N LYS A 138 -4.99 -1.82 15.29
CA LYS A 138 -6.14 -0.91 15.44
C LYS A 138 -5.74 0.38 16.14
N GLU A 139 -4.89 0.28 17.16
CA GLU A 139 -4.39 1.41 17.95
C GLU A 139 -3.58 2.39 17.09
N ASP A 140 -2.50 1.93 16.44
CA ASP A 140 -1.65 2.79 15.62
C ASP A 140 -2.43 3.46 14.49
N SER A 141 -3.30 2.68 13.84
CA SER A 141 -4.14 3.18 12.77
C SER A 141 -5.12 4.24 13.29
N ASN A 142 -5.82 3.98 14.39
CA ASN A 142 -6.76 4.95 14.96
C ASN A 142 -6.07 6.24 15.40
N LYS A 143 -4.89 6.14 16.04
CA LYS A 143 -4.07 7.30 16.41
C LYS A 143 -3.75 8.15 15.18
N TRP A 144 -3.28 7.54 14.10
CA TRP A 144 -2.98 8.27 12.86
C TRP A 144 -4.21 8.99 12.31
N TYR A 145 -5.38 8.33 12.25
CA TYR A 145 -6.60 9.00 11.77
C TYR A 145 -7.05 10.16 12.66
N SER A 146 -6.88 10.07 14.00
CA SER A 146 -7.22 11.19 14.89
C SER A 146 -6.30 12.41 14.68
N GLU A 147 -5.04 12.17 14.30
CA GLU A 147 -4.05 13.22 14.02
C GLU A 147 -4.18 13.78 12.59
N ASN A 148 -4.98 13.13 11.71
CA ASN A 148 -5.11 13.47 10.29
C ASN A 148 -6.58 13.68 9.85
N PRO A 149 -7.28 14.71 10.39
CA PRO A 149 -8.72 14.92 10.15
C PRO A 149 -9.07 15.32 8.70
N ASN A 150 -8.08 15.70 7.90
CA ASN A 150 -8.25 15.99 6.48
C ASN A 150 -8.21 14.74 5.59
N THR A 151 -8.08 13.54 6.17
CA THR A 151 -8.21 12.26 5.47
C THR A 151 -9.58 11.65 5.76
N LYS A 152 -10.18 10.97 4.77
CA LYS A 152 -11.49 10.34 4.89
C LYS A 152 -11.53 9.38 6.08
N PRO A 153 -12.32 9.65 7.14
CA PRO A 153 -12.36 8.80 8.32
C PRO A 153 -12.86 7.38 8.01
N LYS A 154 -12.53 6.43 8.90
CA LYS A 154 -13.03 5.05 8.80
C LYS A 154 -14.55 5.04 8.93
N GLY A 155 -15.23 4.22 8.11
CA GLY A 155 -16.69 4.09 8.10
C GLY A 155 -17.43 5.16 7.29
N MET A 156 -16.79 6.26 6.92
CA MET A 156 -17.39 7.28 6.06
C MET A 156 -17.30 6.89 4.57
N LYS A 157 -18.37 7.11 3.82
CA LYS A 157 -18.39 6.91 2.36
C LYS A 157 -17.54 8.00 1.68
N ILE A 158 -16.79 7.61 0.63
CA ILE A 158 -15.98 8.55 -0.18
C ILE A 158 -16.86 9.69 -0.71
N SER A 159 -18.04 9.38 -1.24
CA SER A 159 -18.96 10.38 -1.79
C SER A 159 -19.50 11.39 -0.77
N VAL A 160 -19.50 11.06 0.52
CA VAL A 160 -19.86 12.02 1.57
C VAL A 160 -18.66 12.92 1.86
N PHE A 161 -17.50 12.30 2.10
CA PHE A 161 -16.28 13.02 2.45
C PHE A 161 -15.80 13.99 1.36
N CYS A 162 -15.85 13.58 0.09
CA CYS A 162 -15.35 14.40 -1.02
C CYS A 162 -16.32 15.55 -1.38
N LYS A 163 -17.63 15.39 -1.16
CA LYS A 163 -18.60 16.48 -1.34
C LYS A 163 -18.47 17.57 -0.27
N GLU A 164 -18.17 17.17 0.96
CA GLU A 164 -17.91 18.12 2.03
C GLU A 164 -16.76 19.06 1.67
N LYS A 165 -16.92 20.35 2.00
CA LYS A 165 -15.93 21.41 1.76
C LYS A 165 -15.50 21.54 0.29
N ASN A 166 -16.35 21.13 -0.66
CA ASN A 166 -16.07 21.19 -2.10
C ASN A 166 -14.75 20.52 -2.51
N ARG A 167 -14.35 19.43 -1.84
CA ARG A 167 -13.08 18.75 -2.13
C ARG A 167 -13.03 18.18 -3.56
N GLU A 168 -14.17 17.74 -4.09
CA GLU A 168 -14.30 17.30 -5.50
C GLU A 168 -13.89 18.37 -6.52
N GLY A 169 -14.00 19.66 -6.15
CA GLY A 169 -13.61 20.80 -6.97
C GLY A 169 -12.11 20.93 -7.20
N GLY A 170 -11.26 20.19 -6.48
CA GLY A 170 -9.81 20.38 -6.50
C GLY A 170 -9.42 21.74 -5.90
N LYS A 171 -8.18 22.17 -6.13
CA LYS A 171 -7.73 23.50 -5.67
C LYS A 171 -8.32 24.62 -6.53
N GLU A 172 -8.60 24.30 -7.79
CA GLU A 172 -9.10 25.18 -8.84
C GLU A 172 -10.61 25.43 -8.69
N GLY A 173 -11.31 24.57 -7.94
CA GLY A 173 -12.75 24.64 -7.72
C GLY A 173 -13.61 24.13 -8.88
N THR A 174 -12.99 23.72 -9.99
CA THR A 174 -13.67 23.35 -11.25
C THR A 174 -13.69 21.85 -11.53
N CYS A 175 -12.93 21.05 -10.78
CA CYS A 175 -12.93 19.61 -10.97
C CYS A 175 -14.26 18.99 -10.53
N LYS A 176 -14.57 17.81 -11.09
CA LYS A 176 -15.76 17.03 -10.72
C LYS A 176 -15.42 15.85 -9.82
N HIS A 177 -14.20 15.30 -9.93
CA HIS A 177 -13.73 14.13 -9.19
C HIS A 177 -12.22 14.23 -8.94
N ALA A 178 -11.81 15.19 -8.10
CA ALA A 178 -10.42 15.36 -7.66
C ALA A 178 -9.96 14.27 -6.67
#